data_AF-A0A957Q346-F1
#
_entry.id   AF-A0A957Q346-F1
#
_cell.length_a   1.000
_cell.length_b   1.000
_cell.length_c   1.000
_cell.angle_alpha   90.00
_cell.angle_beta   90.00
_cell.angle_gamma   90.00
#
_symmetry.space_group_name_H-M   'P 1'
#
loop_
_entity.id
_entity.type
_entity.pdbx_description
1 polymer ?
#
loop_
_entity_poly.entity_id
_entity_poly.type
_entity_poly.pdbx_seq_one_letter_code
_entity_poly.pdbx_strand_id
1 'polypeptide(L)'
;MSKLKHAEKTFLLRGLLFQVRNELKLGWPEEAYHQAFVSLLKQKGIPVLSKPRHDLLHRGVVVHTFEADVIAWDLIVLELKALAFEKQFSGAHFAQLIHYLKYYGKDLGLLVNFMATPIAIKRVLWDEPELFIAENYGEIQSLLSELDKPLLDQPTTFDFVQTKTYLKSLNLAIALVINFSRNELQIYGVTTT
;
A
#
# COMPACT_ATOMS: atom_id res chain seq x y z
N MET A 1 -4.58 -4.99 28.86
CA MET A 1 -4.84 -5.42 27.47
C MET A 1 -5.18 -4.17 26.66
N SER A 2 -4.48 -3.91 25.56
CA SER A 2 -4.79 -2.77 24.68
C SER A 2 -6.14 -3.02 23.98
N LYS A 3 -7.01 -2.00 23.97
CA LYS A 3 -8.35 -2.09 23.36
C LYS A 3 -8.21 -2.11 21.84
N LEU A 4 -8.73 -3.16 21.18
CA LEU A 4 -8.71 -3.27 19.72
C LEU A 4 -9.47 -2.10 19.08
N LYS A 5 -8.81 -1.38 18.16
CA LYS A 5 -9.41 -0.25 17.45
C LYS A 5 -10.61 -0.71 16.63
N HIS A 6 -11.74 -0.02 16.80
CA HIS A 6 -13.04 -0.31 16.20
C HIS A 6 -13.52 -1.77 16.40
N ALA A 7 -13.19 -2.40 17.53
CA ALA A 7 -13.51 -3.80 17.82
C ALA A 7 -14.97 -4.19 17.48
N GLU A 8 -15.95 -3.47 18.01
CA GLU A 8 -17.38 -3.74 17.81
C GLU A 8 -17.78 -3.69 16.33
N LYS A 9 -17.35 -2.64 15.62
CA LYS A 9 -17.60 -2.47 14.17
C LYS A 9 -16.97 -3.59 13.36
N THR A 10 -15.71 -3.95 13.65
CA THR A 10 -15.03 -5.06 12.96
C THR A 10 -15.67 -6.40 13.26
N PHE A 11 -16.14 -6.63 14.49
CA PHE A 11 -16.84 -7.85 14.87
C PHE A 11 -18.14 -7.99 14.09
N LEU A 12 -18.92 -6.91 14.02
CA LEU A 12 -20.15 -6.86 13.23
C LEU A 12 -19.90 -7.13 11.74
N LEU A 13 -18.94 -6.45 11.12
CA LEU A 13 -18.59 -6.67 9.70
C LEU A 13 -18.19 -8.13 9.44
N ARG A 14 -17.38 -8.72 10.31
CA ARG A 14 -16.98 -10.13 10.19
C ARG A 14 -18.18 -11.05 10.21
N GLY A 15 -19.11 -10.85 11.15
CA GLY A 15 -20.35 -11.63 11.21
C GLY A 15 -21.15 -11.57 9.90
N LEU A 16 -21.27 -10.38 9.31
CA LEU A 16 -21.97 -10.18 8.03
C LEU A 16 -21.22 -10.80 6.84
N LEU A 17 -19.89 -10.78 6.81
CA LEU A 17 -19.09 -11.48 5.80
C LEU A 17 -19.30 -13.00 5.85
N PHE A 18 -19.33 -13.58 7.06
CA PHE A 18 -19.67 -15.00 7.25
C PHE A 18 -21.10 -15.30 6.79
N GLN A 19 -22.05 -14.41 7.08
CA GLN A 19 -23.44 -14.57 6.66
C GLN A 19 -23.54 -14.65 5.12
N VAL A 20 -22.97 -13.67 4.40
CA VAL A 20 -22.94 -13.68 2.93
C VAL A 20 -22.31 -14.97 2.40
N ARG A 21 -21.18 -15.37 2.98
CA ARG A 21 -20.46 -16.58 2.57
C ARG A 21 -21.27 -17.86 2.79
N ASN A 22 -22.09 -17.91 3.85
CA ASN A 22 -22.94 -19.04 4.17
C ASN A 22 -24.18 -19.11 3.29
N GLU A 23 -24.72 -17.96 2.88
CA GLU A 23 -25.87 -17.86 1.99
C GLU A 23 -25.49 -18.19 0.54
N LEU A 24 -24.44 -17.55 0.00
CA LEU A 24 -24.02 -17.74 -1.39
C LEU A 24 -23.24 -19.02 -1.66
N LYS A 25 -22.61 -19.61 -0.63
CA LYS A 25 -21.64 -20.73 -0.78
C LYS A 25 -20.41 -20.32 -1.62
N LEU A 26 -19.57 -21.30 -1.98
CA LEU A 26 -18.36 -21.13 -2.79
C LEU A 26 -18.69 -21.15 -4.28
N GLY A 27 -17.77 -20.64 -5.10
CA GLY A 27 -17.78 -20.81 -6.56
C GLY A 27 -18.23 -19.58 -7.35
N TRP A 28 -18.42 -18.45 -6.68
CA TRP A 28 -18.85 -17.20 -7.32
C TRP A 28 -17.70 -16.23 -7.53
N PRO A 29 -17.80 -15.34 -8.54
CA PRO A 29 -16.81 -14.28 -8.73
C PRO A 29 -16.86 -13.27 -7.58
N GLU A 30 -15.77 -12.54 -7.42
CA GLU A 30 -15.59 -11.48 -6.41
C GLU A 30 -16.77 -10.48 -6.41
N GLU A 31 -17.20 -10.05 -7.60
CA GLU A 31 -18.32 -9.12 -7.77
C GLU A 31 -19.63 -9.63 -7.16
N ALA A 32 -19.91 -10.94 -7.21
CA ALA A 32 -21.12 -11.50 -6.62
C ALA A 32 -21.10 -11.39 -5.09
N TYR A 33 -19.95 -11.68 -4.47
CA TYR A 33 -19.78 -11.50 -3.03
C TYR A 33 -19.82 -10.03 -2.62
N HIS A 34 -19.22 -9.14 -3.42
CA HIS A 34 -19.29 -7.70 -3.24
C HIS A 34 -20.73 -7.20 -3.19
N GLN A 35 -21.51 -7.49 -4.22
CA GLN A 35 -22.90 -7.02 -4.32
C GLN A 35 -23.77 -7.56 -3.19
N ALA A 36 -23.62 -8.84 -2.84
CA ALA A 36 -24.34 -9.43 -1.72
C ALA A 36 -23.96 -8.78 -0.38
N PHE A 37 -22.67 -8.52 -0.15
CA PHE A 37 -22.20 -7.88 1.06
C PHE A 37 -22.68 -6.43 1.19
N VAL A 38 -22.56 -5.63 0.13
CA VAL A 38 -23.05 -4.24 0.11
C VAL A 38 -24.57 -4.20 0.31
N SER A 39 -25.33 -5.10 -0.32
CA SER A 39 -26.78 -5.21 -0.11
C SER A 39 -27.12 -5.51 1.35
N LEU A 40 -26.44 -6.49 1.96
CA LEU A 40 -26.63 -6.85 3.36
C LEU A 40 -26.27 -5.69 4.31
N LEU A 41 -25.18 -4.96 4.05
CA LEU A 41 -24.80 -3.78 4.84
C LEU A 41 -25.89 -2.71 4.80
N LYS A 42 -26.42 -2.41 3.60
CA LYS A 42 -27.52 -1.44 3.43
C LYS A 42 -28.79 -1.89 4.15
N GLN A 43 -29.16 -3.16 4.05
CA GLN A 43 -30.31 -3.74 4.76
C GLN A 43 -30.17 -3.62 6.28
N LYS A 44 -28.94 -3.75 6.81
CA LYS A 44 -28.63 -3.57 8.23
C LYS A 44 -28.48 -2.11 8.66
N GLY A 45 -28.71 -1.15 7.76
CA GLY A 45 -28.58 0.29 8.04
C GLY A 45 -27.14 0.72 8.32
N ILE A 46 -26.14 -0.02 7.83
CA ILE A 46 -24.72 0.33 8.00
C ILE A 46 -24.33 1.35 6.94
N PRO A 47 -23.84 2.55 7.32
CA PRO A 47 -23.32 3.53 6.37
C PRO A 47 -22.17 2.91 5.57
N VAL A 48 -22.30 2.91 4.25
CA VAL A 48 -21.36 2.25 3.35
C VAL A 48 -21.18 3.02 2.05
N LEU A 49 -19.93 3.18 1.63
CA LEU A 49 -19.56 3.53 0.26
C LEU A 49 -19.11 2.25 -0.44
N SER A 50 -19.65 2.00 -1.63
CA SER A 50 -19.32 0.85 -2.47
C SER A 50 -18.62 1.35 -3.72
N LYS A 51 -17.42 0.82 -3.99
CA LYS A 51 -16.57 1.26 -5.10
C LYS A 51 -16.39 2.79 -5.19
N PRO A 52 -16.09 3.49 -4.07
CA PRO A 52 -15.73 4.91 -4.16
C PRO A 52 -14.51 5.06 -5.07
N ARG A 53 -14.58 6.02 -6.01
CA ARG A 53 -13.53 6.30 -6.98
C ARG A 53 -12.96 7.68 -6.75
N HIS A 54 -11.64 7.75 -6.61
CA HIS A 54 -10.97 9.01 -6.37
C HIS A 54 -9.60 9.02 -7.04
N ASP A 55 -9.27 10.17 -7.64
CA ASP A 55 -8.05 10.34 -8.42
C ASP A 55 -6.88 10.81 -7.55
N LEU A 56 -5.74 10.15 -7.70
CA LEU A 56 -4.46 10.66 -7.22
C LEU A 56 -3.89 11.60 -8.27
N LEU A 57 -3.79 12.87 -7.89
CA LEU A 57 -3.21 13.91 -8.71
C LEU A 57 -1.73 14.10 -8.38
N HIS A 58 -0.89 14.09 -9.40
CA HIS A 58 0.48 14.57 -9.32
C HIS A 58 0.63 15.77 -10.25
N ARG A 59 0.92 16.95 -9.69
CA ARG A 59 1.06 18.21 -10.45
C ARG A 59 -0.16 18.49 -11.35
N GLY A 60 -1.36 18.22 -10.84
CA GLY A 60 -2.62 18.42 -11.57
C GLY A 60 -2.94 17.34 -12.60
N VAL A 61 -2.09 16.33 -12.79
CA VAL A 61 -2.34 15.19 -13.68
C VAL A 61 -2.79 13.98 -12.87
N VAL A 62 -3.84 13.30 -13.33
CA VAL A 62 -4.26 12.02 -12.75
C VAL A 62 -3.20 10.96 -13.04
N VAL A 63 -2.53 10.48 -11.99
CA VAL A 63 -1.52 9.42 -12.11
C VAL A 63 -2.05 8.04 -11.71
N HIS A 64 -3.15 8.02 -10.95
CA HIS A 64 -3.84 6.79 -10.58
C HIS A 64 -5.28 7.11 -10.17
N THR A 65 -6.18 6.14 -10.30
CA THR A 65 -7.54 6.22 -9.73
C THR A 65 -7.69 5.07 -8.75
N PHE A 66 -7.90 5.40 -7.48
CA PHE A 66 -8.14 4.41 -6.45
C PHE A 66 -9.63 4.06 -6.38
N GLU A 67 -9.94 2.77 -6.43
CA GLU A 67 -11.28 2.22 -6.26
C GLU A 67 -11.24 1.09 -5.23
N ALA A 68 -11.54 1.40 -3.97
CA ALA A 68 -11.65 0.39 -2.91
C ALA A 68 -13.00 -0.31 -3.02
N ASP A 69 -13.11 -1.59 -2.63
CA ASP A 69 -14.41 -2.28 -2.71
C ASP A 69 -15.46 -1.64 -1.80
N VAL A 70 -15.12 -1.50 -0.50
CA VAL A 70 -16.08 -1.02 0.49
C VAL A 70 -15.40 -0.11 1.52
N ILE A 71 -16.06 1.00 1.85
CA ILE A 71 -15.71 1.82 3.02
C ILE A 71 -16.93 1.88 3.94
N ALA A 72 -16.80 1.31 5.14
CA ALA A 72 -17.88 1.25 6.14
C ALA A 72 -17.68 2.30 7.24
N TRP A 73 -18.76 3.02 7.58
CA TRP A 73 -18.78 4.14 8.53
C TRP A 73 -17.78 5.27 8.24
N ASP A 74 -17.23 5.35 7.03
CA ASP A 74 -16.08 6.21 6.73
C ASP A 74 -14.86 5.96 7.65
N LEU A 75 -14.71 4.74 8.17
CA LEU A 75 -13.67 4.37 9.14
C LEU A 75 -12.87 3.13 8.72
N ILE A 76 -13.53 2.15 8.12
CA ILE A 76 -12.94 0.84 7.83
C ILE A 76 -12.98 0.61 6.33
N VAL A 77 -11.82 0.43 5.72
CA VAL A 77 -11.70 -0.01 4.32
C VAL A 77 -11.79 -1.54 4.28
N LEU A 78 -12.53 -2.11 3.34
CA LEU A 78 -12.51 -3.53 3.06
C LEU A 78 -12.08 -3.75 1.62
N GLU A 79 -11.19 -4.72 1.47
CA GLU A 79 -10.75 -5.27 0.19
C GLU A 79 -11.21 -6.73 0.13
N LEU A 80 -12.04 -7.05 -0.85
CA LEU A 80 -12.71 -8.33 -1.00
C LEU A 80 -12.06 -9.11 -2.13
N LYS A 81 -11.82 -10.40 -1.91
CA LYS A 81 -11.24 -11.31 -2.89
C LYS A 81 -12.04 -12.61 -2.97
N ALA A 82 -11.97 -13.28 -4.12
CA ALA A 82 -12.48 -14.62 -4.34
C ALA A 82 -11.39 -15.56 -4.87
N LEU A 83 -10.33 -15.79 -4.08
CA LEU A 83 -9.16 -16.57 -4.51
C LEU A 83 -9.40 -18.06 -4.25
N ALA A 84 -9.76 -18.81 -5.31
CA ALA A 84 -10.06 -20.24 -5.23
C ALA A 84 -8.80 -21.11 -4.99
N PHE A 85 -7.68 -20.76 -5.64
CA PHE A 85 -6.45 -21.54 -5.60
C PHE A 85 -5.40 -20.98 -4.62
N GLU A 86 -5.54 -19.72 -4.21
CA GLU A 86 -4.67 -19.09 -3.23
C GLU A 86 -5.31 -19.13 -1.84
N LYS A 87 -4.83 -20.03 -0.99
CA LYS A 87 -5.31 -20.14 0.40
C LYS A 87 -4.86 -18.97 1.28
N GLN A 88 -3.82 -18.23 0.86
CA GLN A 88 -3.23 -17.12 1.61
C GLN A 88 -3.18 -15.87 0.75
N PHE A 89 -3.20 -14.70 1.39
CA PHE A 89 -3.03 -13.44 0.69
C PHE A 89 -1.57 -13.24 0.29
N SER A 90 -1.34 -12.88 -0.98
CA SER A 90 -0.04 -12.41 -1.46
C SER A 90 0.31 -11.02 -0.93
N GLY A 91 1.58 -10.64 -1.04
CA GLY A 91 2.03 -9.28 -0.71
C GLY A 91 1.33 -8.20 -1.53
N ALA A 92 0.92 -8.50 -2.76
CA ALA A 92 0.19 -7.56 -3.62
C ALA A 92 -1.19 -7.21 -3.03
N HIS A 93 -1.89 -8.19 -2.45
CA HIS A 93 -3.19 -7.94 -1.82
C HIS A 93 -3.08 -7.04 -0.59
N PHE A 94 -2.04 -7.23 0.23
CA PHE A 94 -1.77 -6.34 1.36
C PHE A 94 -1.37 -4.94 0.89
N ALA A 95 -0.52 -4.84 -0.14
CA ALA A 95 -0.10 -3.56 -0.70
C ALA A 95 -1.30 -2.77 -1.24
N GLN A 96 -2.21 -3.43 -1.96
CA GLN A 96 -3.45 -2.82 -2.45
C GLN A 96 -4.28 -2.23 -1.30
N LEU A 97 -4.54 -3.01 -0.25
CA LEU A 97 -5.27 -2.50 0.92
C LEU A 97 -4.54 -1.33 1.60
N ILE A 98 -3.22 -1.41 1.76
CA ILE A 98 -2.40 -0.32 2.34
C ILE A 98 -2.51 0.95 1.50
N HIS A 99 -2.49 0.85 0.16
CA HIS A 99 -2.65 2.01 -0.71
C HIS A 99 -4.00 2.68 -0.49
N TYR A 100 -5.07 1.91 -0.34
CA TYR A 100 -6.38 2.46 -0.01
C TYR A 100 -6.41 3.09 1.39
N LEU A 101 -5.84 2.43 2.39
CA LEU A 101 -5.73 3.00 3.74
C LEU A 101 -5.02 4.36 3.72
N LYS A 102 -3.86 4.43 3.06
CA LYS A 102 -3.12 5.69 2.85
C LYS A 102 -3.96 6.73 2.10
N TYR A 103 -4.49 6.36 0.93
CA TYR A 103 -5.18 7.31 0.06
C TYR A 103 -6.45 7.90 0.70
N TYR A 104 -7.23 7.06 1.39
CA TYR A 104 -8.46 7.47 2.07
C TYR A 104 -8.22 8.03 3.48
N GLY A 105 -6.96 8.13 3.94
CA GLY A 105 -6.63 8.60 5.28
C GLY A 105 -7.25 7.74 6.39
N LYS A 106 -7.29 6.42 6.18
CA LYS A 106 -7.84 5.45 7.12
C LYS A 106 -6.72 4.57 7.66
N ASP A 107 -6.89 4.09 8.88
CA ASP A 107 -5.86 3.33 9.61
C ASP A 107 -6.22 1.86 9.86
N LEU A 108 -7.41 1.44 9.41
CA LEU A 108 -7.94 0.11 9.62
C LEU A 108 -8.57 -0.46 8.35
N GLY A 109 -8.00 -1.57 7.90
CA GLY A 109 -8.49 -2.34 6.77
C GLY A 109 -8.88 -3.78 7.13
N LEU A 110 -9.83 -4.35 6.39
CA LEU A 110 -10.10 -5.78 6.37
C LEU A 110 -9.83 -6.34 4.97
N LEU A 111 -8.89 -7.28 4.87
CA LEU A 111 -8.66 -8.04 3.65
C LEU A 111 -9.38 -9.39 3.75
N VAL A 112 -10.29 -9.66 2.83
CA VAL A 112 -11.23 -10.79 2.89
C VAL A 112 -11.03 -11.70 1.68
N ASN A 113 -10.96 -13.01 1.89
CA ASN A 113 -11.05 -13.99 0.82
C ASN A 113 -12.27 -14.88 1.06
N PHE A 114 -13.32 -14.69 0.26
CA PHE A 114 -14.56 -15.45 0.31
C PHE A 114 -14.38 -16.92 -0.10
N MET A 115 -13.36 -17.22 -0.92
CA MET A 115 -13.14 -18.58 -1.42
C MET A 115 -12.31 -19.47 -0.48
N ALA A 116 -11.70 -18.89 0.56
CA ALA A 116 -11.02 -19.67 1.59
C ALA A 116 -12.01 -20.48 2.45
N THR A 117 -11.55 -21.64 2.94
CA THR A 117 -12.31 -22.49 3.88
C THR A 117 -11.46 -22.76 5.13
N PRO A 118 -11.82 -22.19 6.30
CA PRO A 118 -12.86 -21.18 6.51
C PRO A 118 -12.56 -19.85 5.79
N ILE A 119 -13.55 -18.96 5.68
CA ILE A 119 -13.34 -17.61 5.11
C ILE A 119 -12.13 -16.94 5.77
N ALA A 120 -11.22 -16.42 4.96
CA ALA A 120 -10.02 -15.77 5.47
C ALA A 120 -10.28 -14.27 5.61
N ILE A 121 -10.07 -13.73 6.81
CA ILE A 121 -10.23 -12.30 7.07
C ILE A 121 -9.00 -11.83 7.86
N LYS A 122 -8.18 -10.97 7.24
CA LYS A 122 -7.05 -10.33 7.89
C LYS A 122 -7.40 -8.89 8.25
N ARG A 123 -7.13 -8.54 9.50
CA ARG A 123 -7.26 -7.19 10.01
C ARG A 123 -5.91 -6.51 9.88
N VAL A 124 -5.84 -5.43 9.11
CA VAL A 124 -4.60 -4.71 8.82
C VAL A 124 -4.70 -3.33 9.46
N LEU A 125 -3.69 -2.97 10.24
CA LEU A 125 -3.49 -1.60 10.71
C LEU A 125 -2.52 -0.92 9.76
N TRP A 126 -2.84 0.32 9.42
CA TRP A 126 -1.91 1.21 8.75
C TRP A 126 -1.72 2.42 9.64
N ASP A 127 -0.47 2.64 10.01
CA ASP A 127 0.00 3.88 10.60
C ASP A 127 0.97 4.43 9.58
N GLU A 128 0.65 5.59 9.00
CA GLU A 128 1.51 6.16 7.98
C GLU A 128 2.84 6.53 8.65
N PRO A 129 3.96 5.93 8.23
CA PRO A 129 5.24 6.24 8.83
C PRO A 129 5.57 7.70 8.54
N GLU A 130 6.08 8.41 9.55
CA GLU A 130 6.70 9.71 9.32
C GLU A 130 7.84 9.53 8.32
N LEU A 131 7.75 10.27 7.20
CA LEU A 131 8.78 10.25 6.19
C LEU A 131 10.00 11.01 6.73
N PHE A 132 11.10 10.30 6.94
CA PHE A 132 12.37 10.93 7.23
C PHE A 132 13.14 11.12 5.92
N ILE A 133 13.40 12.38 5.55
CA ILE A 133 14.26 12.73 4.43
C ILE A 133 15.59 13.20 5.03
N ALA A 134 16.67 12.50 4.72
CA ALA A 134 18.01 12.96 5.05
C ALA A 134 18.99 12.63 3.94
N GLU A 135 19.86 13.58 3.67
CA GLU A 135 21.04 13.39 2.84
C GLU A 135 22.17 12.83 3.70
N ASN A 136 22.89 11.80 3.21
CA ASN A 136 24.07 11.28 3.90
C ASN A 136 25.28 11.23 2.97
N TYR A 137 26.07 12.30 3.02
CA TYR A 137 27.32 12.45 2.26
C TYR A 137 28.58 12.04 3.04
N GLY A 138 28.42 11.45 4.24
CA GLY A 138 29.53 11.22 5.17
C GLY A 138 30.66 10.37 4.57
N GLU A 139 30.32 9.39 3.72
CA GLU A 139 31.30 8.46 3.13
C GLU A 139 32.10 9.07 1.98
N ILE A 140 31.62 10.14 1.33
CA ILE A 140 32.27 10.73 0.16
C ILE A 140 32.77 12.17 0.37
N GLN A 141 32.43 12.81 1.49
CA GLN A 141 32.82 14.20 1.77
C GLN A 141 34.33 14.44 1.66
N SER A 142 35.16 13.47 2.07
CA SER A 142 36.62 13.54 2.00
C SER A 142 37.20 13.33 0.61
N LEU A 143 36.38 12.91 -0.36
CA LEU A 143 36.79 12.55 -1.72
C LEU A 143 36.37 13.60 -2.76
N LEU A 144 35.58 14.60 -2.37
CA LEU A 144 35.08 15.65 -3.24
C LEU A 144 36.06 16.82 -3.29
N SER A 145 36.37 17.29 -4.50
CA SER A 145 37.03 18.59 -4.65
C SER A 145 36.05 19.73 -4.37
N GLU A 146 36.55 20.93 -4.06
CA GLU A 146 35.71 22.12 -3.86
C GLU A 146 34.84 22.46 -5.09
N LEU A 147 35.25 21.99 -6.28
CA LEU A 147 34.52 22.18 -7.54
C LEU A 147 33.39 21.16 -7.74
N ASP A 148 33.45 19.99 -7.09
CA ASP A 148 32.49 18.88 -7.29
C ASP A 148 31.32 18.91 -6.30
N LYS A 149 31.48 19.58 -5.17
CA LYS A 149 30.42 19.72 -4.15
C LYS A 149 29.07 20.20 -4.72
N PRO A 150 29.01 21.18 -5.64
CA PRO A 150 27.73 21.64 -6.23
C PRO A 150 27.05 20.64 -7.16
N LEU A 151 27.74 19.60 -7.62
CA LEU A 151 27.17 18.58 -8.54
C LEU A 151 26.28 17.58 -7.81
N LEU A 152 26.46 17.40 -6.50
CA LEU A 152 25.67 16.49 -5.67
C LEU A 152 24.27 17.02 -5.35
N ASP A 153 23.99 18.26 -5.70
CA ASP A 153 22.69 18.90 -5.52
C ASP A 153 21.69 18.58 -6.67
N GLN A 154 22.04 17.69 -7.62
CA GLN A 154 21.19 17.37 -8.79
C GLN A 154 20.71 15.89 -8.84
N PRO A 155 19.41 15.60 -9.15
CA PRO A 155 18.79 14.26 -9.02
C PRO A 155 18.94 13.28 -10.21
N THR A 156 18.89 11.93 -9.96
CA THR A 156 19.00 10.82 -10.97
C THR A 156 17.99 9.65 -10.76
N THR A 157 17.86 8.68 -11.71
CA THR A 157 16.77 7.64 -11.76
C THR A 157 17.17 6.15 -11.97
N PHE A 158 18.36 5.67 -11.59
CA PHE A 158 18.82 4.26 -11.79
C PHE A 158 18.84 3.41 -10.48
N ASP A 159 18.75 2.06 -10.56
CA ASP A 159 18.88 1.15 -9.39
C ASP A 159 20.34 0.95 -8.93
N PHE A 160 20.64 0.45 -7.72
CA PHE A 160 22.02 0.42 -7.18
C PHE A 160 23.03 -0.40 -8.03
N VAL A 161 22.61 -1.58 -8.52
CA VAL A 161 23.50 -2.49 -9.26
C VAL A 161 23.71 -1.99 -10.70
N GLN A 162 22.65 -1.47 -11.33
CA GLN A 162 22.70 -0.85 -12.64
C GLN A 162 23.45 0.49 -12.59
N THR A 163 23.24 1.30 -11.55
CA THR A 163 23.95 2.57 -11.33
C THR A 163 25.44 2.30 -11.24
N LYS A 164 25.88 1.36 -10.41
CA LYS A 164 27.30 1.02 -10.29
C LYS A 164 27.89 0.50 -11.61
N THR A 165 27.16 -0.33 -12.34
CA THR A 165 27.58 -0.89 -13.64
C THR A 165 27.65 0.19 -14.73
N TYR A 166 26.66 1.06 -14.78
CA TYR A 166 26.54 2.18 -15.71
C TYR A 166 27.63 3.24 -15.45
N LEU A 167 27.88 3.60 -14.19
CA LEU A 167 28.93 4.54 -13.81
C LEU A 167 30.32 4.04 -14.20
N LYS A 168 30.59 2.75 -13.98
CA LYS A 168 31.83 2.11 -14.45
C LYS A 168 31.95 2.18 -15.98
N SER A 169 30.85 1.99 -16.71
CA SER A 169 30.87 2.12 -18.18
C SER A 169 31.10 3.56 -18.67
N LEU A 170 30.79 4.56 -17.84
CA LEU A 170 30.98 5.98 -18.14
C LEU A 170 32.31 6.54 -17.63
N ASN A 171 33.15 5.73 -16.98
CA ASN A 171 34.44 6.13 -16.40
C ASN A 171 34.32 7.29 -15.38
N LEU A 172 33.17 7.41 -14.71
CA LEU A 172 32.91 8.40 -13.66
C LEU A 172 33.39 7.86 -12.31
N ALA A 173 34.11 8.66 -11.52
CA ALA A 173 34.71 8.22 -10.26
C ALA A 173 33.76 8.26 -9.04
N ILE A 174 32.73 9.12 -9.09
CA ILE A 174 31.79 9.39 -8.00
C ILE A 174 30.36 9.47 -8.57
N ALA A 175 29.36 9.06 -7.79
CA ALA A 175 27.97 9.25 -8.15
C ALA A 175 27.03 9.44 -6.95
N LEU A 176 25.86 9.99 -7.24
CA LEU A 176 24.73 10.13 -6.32
C LEU A 176 23.71 9.01 -6.59
N VAL A 177 23.35 8.25 -5.56
CA VAL A 177 22.31 7.21 -5.58
C VAL A 177 21.14 7.67 -4.72
N ILE A 178 19.96 7.76 -5.32
CA ILE A 178 18.71 8.12 -4.62
C ILE A 178 17.86 6.86 -4.47
N ASN A 179 17.64 6.43 -3.24
CA ASN A 179 16.84 5.26 -2.91
C ASN A 179 15.53 5.68 -2.25
N PHE A 180 14.42 5.19 -2.80
CA PHE A 180 13.09 5.33 -2.24
C PHE A 180 12.76 4.05 -1.48
N SER A 181 12.93 4.07 -0.16
CA SER A 181 12.43 3.00 0.70
C SER A 181 10.99 3.32 1.15
N ARG A 182 10.39 2.42 1.94
CA ARG A 182 9.01 2.62 2.45
C ARG A 182 8.87 3.84 3.36
N ASN A 183 9.93 4.21 4.10
CA ASN A 183 9.85 5.24 5.15
C ASN A 183 10.97 6.28 5.06
N GLU A 184 11.96 6.06 4.19
CA GLU A 184 13.15 6.91 4.07
C GLU A 184 13.44 7.18 2.60
N LEU A 185 13.68 8.45 2.29
CA LEU A 185 14.41 8.85 1.09
C LEU A 185 15.88 8.92 1.48
N GLN A 186 16.70 8.05 0.88
CA GLN A 186 18.12 8.01 1.15
C GLN A 186 18.88 8.50 -0.08
N ILE A 187 19.78 9.44 0.15
CA ILE A 187 20.65 10.00 -0.89
C ILE A 187 22.10 9.67 -0.49
N TYR A 188 22.75 8.82 -1.28
CA TYR A 188 24.12 8.34 -1.04
C TYR A 188 25.08 8.85 -2.08
N GLY A 189 26.28 9.19 -1.63
CA GLY A 189 27.45 9.23 -2.50
C GLY A 189 28.11 7.86 -2.63
N VAL A 190 28.48 7.44 -3.84
CA VAL A 190 29.23 6.19 -4.06
C VAL A 190 30.45 6.43 -4.94
N THR A 191 31.51 5.67 -4.66
CA THR A 191 32.72 5.63 -5.51
C THR A 191 32.79 4.31 -6.27
N THR A 192 33.27 4.37 -7.50
CA THR A 192 33.46 3.19 -8.35
C THR A 192 34.96 2.90 -8.46
N THR A 193 35.52 2.29 -7.43
CA THR A 193 36.80 1.55 -7.55
C THR A 193 36.63 0.32 -8.42
#